data_AF-A0A0H3J1K4-F1
#
_entry.id   AF-A0A0H3J1K4-F1
#
_cell.length_a   1.000
_cell.length_b   1.000
_cell.length_c   1.000
_cell.angle_alpha   90.00
_cell.angle_beta   90.00
_cell.angle_gamma   90.00
#
_symmetry.space_group_name_H-M   'P 1'
#
loop_
_entity.id
_entity.type
_entity.pdbx_description
1 polymer ?
#
loop_
_entity_poly.entity_id
_entity_poly.type
_entity_poly.pdbx_seq_one_letter_code
_entity_poly.pdbx_strand_id
1 'polypeptide(L)' 'MNGLEQYLYSKVKVYIYTNIKDYNNEKAEVILEGVTLEKIDGNFIDLKDENNIIHRINVDKCFSFVVEAYGGSRY' A
#
# COMPACT_ATOMS: atom_id res chain seq x y z
N MET A 1 6.68 7.08 -10.74
CA MET A 1 6.37 6.07 -9.70
C MET A 1 6.83 4.72 -10.23
N ASN A 2 8.11 4.33 -10.05
CA ASN A 2 8.69 3.13 -10.69
C ASN A 2 9.04 1.99 -9.69
N GLY A 3 8.43 1.99 -8.50
CA GLY A 3 8.76 1.01 -7.45
C GLY A 3 7.60 0.10 -7.04
N LEU A 4 6.35 0.47 -7.33
CA LEU A 4 5.18 -0.27 -6.85
C LEU A 4 4.75 -1.37 -7.81
N GLU A 5 5.07 -1.25 -9.09
CA GLU A 5 4.72 -2.23 -10.13
C GLU A 5 5.27 -3.63 -9.84
N GLN A 6 6.40 -3.72 -9.13
CA GLN A 6 6.98 -5.00 -8.71
C GLN A 6 6.10 -5.79 -7.72
N TYR A 7 5.11 -5.13 -7.12
CA TYR A 7 4.18 -5.74 -6.17
C TYR A 7 2.81 -6.02 -6.78
N LEU A 8 2.59 -5.74 -8.08
CA LEU A 8 1.33 -6.07 -8.74
C LEU A 8 1.02 -7.56 -8.60
N TYR A 9 -0.25 -7.84 -8.31
CA TYR A 9 -0.81 -9.17 -8.06
C TYR A 9 -0.18 -9.93 -6.89
N SER A 10 0.59 -9.25 -6.04
CA SER A 10 1.22 -9.82 -4.86
C SER A 10 0.54 -9.35 -3.58
N LYS A 11 0.51 -10.21 -2.56
CA LYS A 11 0.11 -9.81 -1.22
C LYS A 11 1.15 -8.89 -0.61
N VAL A 12 0.70 -7.78 -0.06
CA VAL A 12 1.53 -6.73 0.51
C VAL A 12 1.02 -6.30 1.88
N LYS A 13 1.90 -5.64 2.61
CA LYS A 13 1.56 -4.80 3.75
C LYS A 13 1.72 -3.34 3.33
N VAL A 14 0.70 -2.53 3.61
CA VAL A 14 0.65 -1.12 3.24
C VAL A 14 0.59 -0.28 4.50
N TYR A 15 1.43 0.74 4.57
CA TYR A 15 1.43 1.74 5.63
C TYR A 15 1.10 3.09 5.00
N ILE A 16 0.07 3.74 5.52
CA ILE A 16 -0.41 5.01 5.02
C ILE A 16 -0.15 6.07 6.08
N TYR A 17 0.55 7.11 5.67
CA TYR A 17 0.85 8.27 6.50
C TYR A 17 0.19 9.51 5.91
N THR A 18 -0.56 10.25 6.71
CA THR A 18 -1.27 11.48 6.29
C THR A 18 -0.51 12.74 6.64
N ASN A 19 0.48 12.66 7.55
CA ASN A 19 1.31 13.80 7.93
C ASN A 19 2.78 13.41 8.20
N ILE A 20 3.66 14.42 8.14
CA ILE A 20 5.11 14.25 8.31
C ILE A 20 5.51 13.80 9.71
N LYS A 21 4.77 14.22 10.74
CA LYS A 21 5.10 13.89 12.13
C LYS A 21 4.93 12.40 12.36
N ASP A 22 3.83 11.82 11.90
CA ASP A 22 3.53 10.40 12.07
C ASP A 22 4.46 9.53 11.23
N TYR A 23 4.82 9.98 10.02
CA TYR A 23 5.85 9.34 9.20
C TYR A 23 7.22 9.27 9.92
N ASN A 24 7.70 10.40 10.43
CA ASN A 24 9.02 10.46 11.09
C ASN A 24 9.09 9.70 12.42
N ASN A 25 7.94 9.40 13.04
CA ASN A 25 7.86 8.60 14.26
C ASN A 25 7.47 7.13 13.98
N GLU A 26 7.48 6.71 12.70
CA GLU A 26 7.12 5.36 12.26
C GLU A 26 5.74 4.90 12.74
N LYS A 27 4.81 5.84 12.95
CA LYS A 27 3.48 5.59 13.50
C LYS A 27 2.42 5.76 12.42
N ALA A 28 2.28 4.75 11.56
CA ALA A 28 1.29 4.78 10.48
C ALA A 28 -0.15 4.92 11.03
N GLU A 29 -0.91 5.85 10.46
CA GLU A 29 -2.31 6.07 10.82
C GLU A 29 -3.20 4.91 10.35
N VAL A 30 -2.86 4.31 9.22
CA VAL A 30 -3.53 3.11 8.69
C VAL A 30 -2.50 2.08 8.26
N ILE A 31 -2.72 0.84 8.70
CA ILE A 31 -1.94 -0.32 8.29
C ILE A 31 -2.91 -1.32 7.66
N LEU A 32 -2.67 -1.67 6.39
CA LEU A 32 -3.41 -2.71 5.69
C LEU A 32 -2.50 -3.91 5.51
N GLU A 33 -2.87 -5.04 6.11
CA GLU A 33 -2.09 -6.27 6.08
C GLU A 33 -2.74 -7.30 5.16
N GLY A 34 -1.95 -8.03 4.38
CA GLY A 34 -2.43 -9.16 3.58
C GLY A 34 -3.30 -8.79 2.38
N VAL A 35 -3.32 -7.52 1.98
CA VAL A 35 -4.05 -7.02 0.80
C VAL A 35 -3.23 -7.27 -0.48
N THR A 36 -3.90 -7.46 -1.61
CA THR A 36 -3.23 -7.63 -2.91
C THR A 36 -3.24 -6.32 -3.68
N LEU A 37 -2.09 -5.92 -4.24
CA LEU A 37 -2.00 -4.76 -5.12
C LEU A 37 -2.48 -5.14 -6.53
N GLU A 38 -3.67 -4.70 -6.95
CA GLU A 38 -4.29 -5.15 -8.21
C GLU A 38 -3.95 -4.24 -9.40
N LYS A 39 -3.96 -2.92 -9.16
CA LYS A 39 -3.79 -1.94 -10.23
C LYS A 39 -3.09 -0.68 -9.70
N ILE A 40 -2.24 -0.11 -10.53
CA ILE A 40 -1.71 1.26 -10.38
C ILE A 40 -2.22 2.06 -11.57
N ASP A 41 -2.85 3.20 -11.31
CA ASP A 41 -3.45 4.07 -12.32
C ASP A 41 -3.18 5.54 -11.97
N GLY A 42 -2.04 6.05 -12.45
CA GLY A 42 -1.54 7.37 -12.05
C GLY A 42 -1.35 7.46 -10.54
N ASN A 43 -2.12 8.34 -9.90
CA ASN A 43 -2.07 8.57 -8.45
C ASN A 43 -3.11 7.72 -7.69
N PHE A 44 -3.70 6.72 -8.33
CA PHE A 44 -4.61 5.78 -7.70
C PHE A 44 -4.01 4.38 -7.64
N ILE A 45 -4.26 3.70 -6.54
CA ILE A 45 -3.89 2.30 -6.33
C ILE A 45 -5.15 1.54 -5.93
N ASP A 46 -5.39 0.40 -6.59
CA ASP A 46 -6.45 -0.53 -6.23
C ASP A 46 -5.85 -1.67 -5.40
N LEU A 47 -6.36 -1.84 -4.18
CA LEU A 47 -6.00 -2.91 -3.26
C LEU A 47 -7.18 -3.85 -3.07
N LYS A 48 -6.95 -5.16 -3.19
CA LYS A 48 -7.96 -6.18 -2.93
C LYS A 48 -7.78 -6.76 -1.53
N ASP A 49 -8.84 -6.78 -0.73
CA ASP A 49 -8.81 -7.43 0.58
C ASP A 49 -9.17 -8.93 0.51
N GLU A 50 -9.16 -9.59 1.67
CA GLU A 50 -9.49 -11.01 1.81
C GLU A 50 -10.94 -11.36 1.44
N ASN A 51 -11.85 -10.38 1.49
CA ASN A 51 -13.25 -10.53 1.12
C ASN A 51 -13.47 -10.29 -0.39
N ASN A 52 -12.39 -10.16 -1.17
CA ASN A 52 -12.40 -9.80 -2.58
C ASN A 52 -12.98 -8.40 -2.88
N ILE A 53 -13.00 -7.49 -1.90
CA ILE A 53 -13.42 -6.11 -2.09
C ILE A 53 -12.23 -5.29 -2.59
N ILE A 54 -12.48 -4.45 -3.60
CA ILE A 54 -11.48 -3.55 -4.18
C ILE A 54 -11.60 -2.18 -3.52
N HIS A 55 -10.53 -1.77 -2.86
CA HIS A 55 -10.36 -0.47 -2.23
C HIS A 55 -9.47 0.40 -3.11
N ARG A 56 -10.00 1.52 -3.59
CA ARG A 56 -9.23 2.49 -4.38
C ARG A 56 -8.70 3.61 -3.50
N ILE A 57 -7.38 3.76 -3.46
CA ILE A 57 -6.67 4.78 -2.67
C ILE A 57 -6.08 5.83 -3.61
N ASN A 58 -6.30 7.11 -3.30
CA ASN A 58 -5.60 8.21 -3.95
C ASN A 58 -4.33 8.56 -3.17
N VAL A 59 -3.16 8.26 -3.73
CA VAL A 59 -1.87 8.47 -3.05
C VAL A 59 -1.47 9.95 -2.95
N ASP A 60 -2.05 10.85 -3.73
CA ASP A 60 -1.80 12.31 -3.59
C ASP A 60 -2.36 12.86 -2.28
N LYS A 61 -3.32 12.16 -1.67
CA LYS A 61 -3.88 12.54 -0.37
C LYS A 61 -3.07 12.01 0.80
N CYS A 62 -2.02 11.23 0.54
CA CYS A 62 -1.11 10.70 1.54
C CYS A 62 0.13 11.60 1.61
N PHE A 63 0.66 11.80 2.81
CA PHE A 63 2.02 12.33 2.95
C PHE A 63 3.03 11.28 2.50
N SER A 64 2.82 10.02 2.87
CA SER A 64 3.64 8.89 2.43
C SER A 64 2.81 7.62 2.33
N PHE A 65 3.14 6.78 1.35
CA PHE A 65 2.51 5.50 1.09
C PHE A 65 3.61 4.45 0.91
N VAL A 66 3.78 3.59 1.91
CA VAL A 66 4.85 2.59 1.95
C VAL A 66 4.25 1.21 1.72
N VAL A 67 4.85 0.44 0.81
CA VAL A 67 4.43 -0.91 0.47
C VAL A 67 5.58 -1.87 0.72
N GLU A 68 5.29 -2.92 1.48
CA GLU A 68 6.22 -3.99 1.80
C GLU A 68 5.64 -5.33 1.35
N ALA A 69 6.50 -6.30 1.02
CA ALA A 69 6.03 -7.67 0.77
C ALA A 69 5.40 -8.24 2.04
N TYR A 70 4.21 -8.82 1.93
CA TYR A 70 3.60 -9.53 3.05
C TYR A 70 4.42 -10.81 3.30
N GLY A 71 5.02 -10.92 4.49
CA GLY A 71 6.01 -11.92 4.86
C GLY A 71 5.90 -13.28 4.16
N GLY A 72 6.96 -13.61 3.43
CA GLY A 72 7.19 -14.82 2.66
C GLY A 72 8.28 -14.53 1.64
N SER A 73 9.40 -15.25 1.72
CA SER A 73 10.56 -15.13 0.84
C SER A 73 10.18 -14.97 -0.63
N ARG A 74 10.93 -14.16 -1.40
CA ARG A 74 10.95 -14.25 -2.87
C ARG A 74 11.61 -15.58 -3.28
N TYR A 75 11.05 -16.74 -2.91
CA TYR A 75 11.41 -18.07 -3.39
C TYR A 75 10.25 -19.03 -3.14
#